data_AF-A0A2P4SA16-F1
#
_entry.id   AF-A0A2P4SA16-F1
#
_cell.length_a   1.000
_cell.length_b   1.000
_cell.length_c   1.000
_cell.angle_alpha   90.00
_cell.angle_beta   90.00
_cell.angle_gamma   90.00
#
_symmetry.space_group_name_H-M   'P 1'
#
loop_
_entity.id
_entity.type
_entity.pdbx_description
1 polymer ?
#
loop_
_entity_poly.entity_id
_entity_poly.type
_entity_poly.pdbx_seq_one_letter_code
_entity_poly.pdbx_strand_id
1 'polypeptide(L)'
;DKVQIPGAIYLSIKFDSQCNTEEGCDELLMSSSSDFQQDRHSFSGSPQKWNDFELPGDTLYYRFTSDMSNTEWGYKFTVTAGHLGRFQTGFEILKQMLSEERVIPHLPLARIWEWQVGVACRQTGHQRLKAIHLLLKIVQCSAQR
;
A
#
# COMPACT_ATOMS: atom_id res chain seq x y z
N ASP A 1 -11.85 -10.53 -15.13
CA ASP A 1 -11.96 -11.33 -13.89
C ASP A 1 -11.64 -10.51 -12.65
N LYS A 2 -11.68 -11.15 -11.48
CA LYS A 2 -11.25 -10.54 -10.22
C LYS A 2 -10.52 -11.53 -9.32
N VAL A 3 -9.59 -11.02 -8.53
CA VAL A 3 -8.97 -11.71 -7.40
C VAL A 3 -9.43 -10.98 -6.13
N GLN A 4 -9.96 -11.71 -5.15
CA GLN A 4 -10.37 -11.13 -3.88
C GLN A 4 -9.79 -11.96 -2.74
N ILE A 5 -9.13 -11.29 -1.79
CA ILE A 5 -8.57 -11.91 -0.58
C ILE A 5 -9.17 -11.17 0.63
N PRO A 6 -10.30 -11.62 1.17
CA PRO A 6 -11.04 -10.90 2.21
C PRO A 6 -10.17 -10.54 3.41
N GLY A 7 -10.24 -9.27 3.84
CA GLY A 7 -9.50 -8.76 4.99
C GLY A 7 -8.07 -8.31 4.69
N ALA A 8 -7.60 -8.39 3.44
CA ALA A 8 -6.39 -7.69 3.03
C ALA A 8 -6.61 -6.16 3.08
N ILE A 9 -5.60 -5.41 3.51
CA ILE A 9 -5.64 -3.93 3.50
C ILE A 9 -5.11 -3.39 2.17
N TYR A 10 -4.20 -4.13 1.57
CA TYR A 10 -3.69 -3.90 0.23
C TYR A 10 -3.29 -5.25 -0.39
N LEU A 11 -3.12 -5.28 -1.70
CA LEU A 11 -2.62 -6.40 -2.46
C LEU A 11 -1.27 -6.03 -3.05
N SER A 12 -0.27 -6.89 -2.92
CA SER A 12 1.02 -6.77 -3.63
C SER A 12 0.96 -7.65 -4.87
N ILE A 13 1.14 -7.04 -6.05
CA ILE A 13 1.14 -7.70 -7.34
C ILE A 13 2.59 -7.81 -7.80
N LYS A 14 3.02 -9.05 -8.08
CA LYS A 14 4.35 -9.32 -8.65
C LYS A 14 4.25 -10.01 -9.99
N PHE A 15 4.94 -9.48 -10.98
CA PHE A 15 4.96 -10.03 -12.33
C PHE A 15 6.07 -11.08 -12.50
N ASP A 16 5.81 -12.07 -13.33
CA ASP A 16 6.84 -13.00 -13.77
C ASP A 16 7.83 -12.27 -14.71
N SER A 17 9.12 -12.58 -14.60
CA SER A 17 10.17 -11.96 -15.42
C SER A 17 10.03 -12.23 -16.92
N GLN A 18 9.22 -13.23 -17.30
CA GLN A 18 8.96 -13.57 -18.70
C GLN A 18 7.74 -12.83 -19.30
N CYS A 19 7.05 -11.99 -18.52
CA CYS A 19 5.89 -11.24 -19.02
C CYS A 19 6.25 -10.44 -20.26
N ASN A 20 5.59 -10.75 -21.38
CA ASN A 20 5.80 -10.10 -22.66
C ASN A 20 4.53 -10.24 -23.50
N THR A 21 4.03 -9.12 -24.04
CA THR A 21 2.85 -9.11 -24.92
C THR A 21 3.11 -8.24 -26.15
N GLU A 22 2.27 -8.34 -27.18
CA GLU A 22 2.38 -7.42 -28.32
C GLU A 22 2.18 -5.97 -27.85
N GLU A 23 3.18 -5.13 -28.08
CA GLU A 23 3.22 -3.77 -27.55
C GLU A 23 2.12 -2.89 -28.16
N GLY A 24 1.21 -2.40 -27.32
CA GLY A 24 0.12 -1.52 -27.74
C GLY A 24 -1.11 -2.20 -28.37
N CYS A 25 -1.04 -3.51 -28.64
CA CYS A 25 -2.18 -4.32 -29.07
C CYS A 25 -2.73 -5.17 -27.92
N ASP A 26 -1.84 -5.91 -27.26
CA ASP A 26 -2.18 -6.80 -26.15
C ASP A 26 -1.97 -6.09 -24.81
N GLU A 27 -3.08 -5.75 -24.15
CA GLU A 27 -3.07 -4.95 -22.92
C GLU A 27 -3.67 -5.71 -21.74
N LEU A 28 -2.92 -5.77 -20.63
CA LEU A 28 -3.43 -6.17 -19.32
C LEU A 28 -3.75 -4.94 -18.48
N LEU A 29 -5.04 -4.77 -18.20
CA LEU A 29 -5.57 -3.71 -17.37
C LEU A 29 -5.85 -4.25 -15.95
N MET A 30 -5.48 -3.48 -14.94
CA MET A 30 -5.67 -3.79 -13.52
C MET A 30 -6.22 -2.57 -12.76
N SER A 31 -7.09 -2.79 -11.77
CA SER A 31 -7.73 -1.73 -10.99
C SER A 31 -8.30 -2.23 -9.65
N SER A 32 -8.47 -1.33 -8.68
CA SER A 32 -9.19 -1.57 -7.43
C SER A 32 -10.72 -1.53 -7.60
N SER A 33 -11.22 -0.99 -8.71
CA SER A 33 -12.65 -0.86 -9.01
C SER A 33 -13.08 -1.65 -10.25
N SER A 34 -14.32 -2.15 -10.26
CA SER A 34 -14.85 -2.99 -11.35
C SER A 34 -15.03 -2.24 -12.68
N ASP A 35 -15.12 -0.92 -12.63
CA ASP A 35 -15.21 -0.01 -13.78
C ASP A 35 -13.85 0.46 -14.30
N PHE A 36 -12.76 0.00 -13.68
CA PHE A 36 -11.37 0.32 -14.04
C PHE A 36 -11.01 1.81 -13.98
N GLN A 37 -11.66 2.58 -13.12
CA GLN A 37 -11.39 4.01 -12.95
C GLN A 37 -10.41 4.32 -11.80
N GLN A 38 -10.39 3.49 -10.74
CA GLN A 38 -9.55 3.72 -9.56
C GLN A 38 -8.26 2.90 -9.62
N ASP A 39 -7.15 3.48 -9.18
CA ASP A 39 -5.84 2.82 -9.10
C ASP A 39 -5.54 2.01 -10.38
N ARG A 40 -5.76 2.65 -11.55
CA ARG A 40 -5.70 2.01 -12.86
C ARG A 40 -4.25 1.79 -13.27
N HIS A 41 -3.90 0.55 -13.58
CA HIS A 41 -2.60 0.15 -14.14
C HIS A 41 -2.80 -0.57 -15.47
N SER A 42 -1.94 -0.25 -16.44
CA SER A 42 -1.94 -0.84 -17.77
C SER A 42 -0.54 -1.36 -18.09
N PHE A 43 -0.47 -2.57 -18.64
CA PHE A 43 0.76 -3.22 -19.00
C PHE A 43 0.64 -3.83 -20.41
N SER A 44 1.66 -3.58 -21.23
CA SER A 44 1.84 -4.19 -22.55
C SER A 44 3.32 -4.14 -22.95
N GLY A 45 3.71 -5.00 -23.90
CA GLY A 45 5.06 -4.98 -24.47
C GLY A 45 6.10 -5.72 -23.63
N SER A 46 7.34 -5.28 -23.75
CA SER A 46 8.54 -5.96 -23.22
C SER A 46 8.57 -6.11 -21.69
N PRO A 47 9.28 -7.13 -21.15
CA PRO A 47 9.34 -7.41 -19.70
C PRO A 47 9.70 -6.23 -18.80
N GLN A 48 10.45 -5.25 -19.31
CA GLN A 48 10.88 -4.07 -18.55
C GLN A 48 9.72 -3.12 -18.18
N LYS A 49 8.59 -3.22 -18.88
CA LYS A 49 7.39 -2.42 -18.61
C LYS A 49 6.50 -3.03 -17.52
N TRP A 50 6.70 -4.30 -17.19
CA TRP A 50 5.91 -5.07 -16.23
C TRP A 50 6.46 -4.87 -14.81
N ASN A 51 6.14 -3.72 -14.23
CA ASN A 51 6.62 -3.34 -12.91
C ASN A 51 5.66 -3.82 -11.81
N ASP A 52 6.23 -4.43 -10.76
CA ASP A 52 5.52 -4.78 -9.54
C ASP A 52 4.88 -3.55 -8.90
N PHE A 53 3.73 -3.72 -8.26
CA PHE A 53 3.03 -2.61 -7.59
C PHE A 53 2.16 -3.08 -6.42
N GLU A 54 1.69 -2.13 -5.62
CA GLU A 54 0.74 -2.35 -4.54
C GLU A 54 -0.60 -1.68 -4.88
N LEU A 55 -1.69 -2.40 -4.65
CA LEU A 55 -3.05 -1.94 -4.87
C LEU A 55 -3.79 -1.83 -3.52
N PRO A 56 -4.44 -0.70 -3.19
CA PRO A 56 -5.21 -0.60 -1.96
C PRO A 56 -6.46 -1.51 -2.00
N GLY A 57 -6.88 -1.97 -0.83
CA GLY A 57 -8.07 -2.80 -0.67
C GLY A 57 -7.80 -4.30 -0.77
N ASP A 58 -8.88 -5.07 -0.83
CA ASP A 58 -8.86 -6.54 -0.76
C ASP A 58 -9.20 -7.22 -2.09
N THR A 59 -9.50 -6.42 -3.12
CA THR A 59 -10.01 -6.86 -4.41
C THR A 59 -9.23 -6.21 -5.54
N LEU A 60 -8.73 -7.04 -6.46
CA LEU A 60 -8.12 -6.64 -7.73
C LEU A 60 -9.06 -7.05 -8.86
N TYR A 61 -9.46 -6.11 -9.69
CA TYR A 61 -10.10 -6.35 -10.98
C TYR A 61 -9.05 -6.32 -12.08
N TYR A 62 -9.10 -7.30 -12.99
CA TYR A 62 -8.18 -7.34 -14.12
C TYR A 62 -8.89 -7.77 -15.41
N ARG A 63 -8.39 -7.27 -16.54
CA ARG A 63 -8.89 -7.57 -17.88
C ARG A 63 -7.73 -7.61 -18.85
N PHE A 64 -7.61 -8.71 -19.59
CA PHE A 64 -6.68 -8.82 -20.70
C PHE A 64 -7.44 -8.69 -22.02
N THR A 65 -6.93 -7.87 -22.92
CA THR A 65 -7.47 -7.69 -24.29
C THR A 65 -6.37 -8.03 -25.28
N SER A 66 -6.66 -8.89 -26.25
CA SER A 66 -5.74 -9.29 -27.31
C SER A 66 -6.51 -9.52 -28.61
N ASP A 67 -5.91 -9.20 -29.74
CA ASP A 67 -6.45 -9.51 -31.07
C ASP A 67 -6.07 -10.91 -31.57
N MET A 68 -5.32 -11.67 -30.76
CA MET A 68 -4.84 -13.03 -31.02
C MET A 68 -3.89 -13.16 -32.21
N SER A 69 -3.27 -12.06 -32.64
CA SER A 69 -2.18 -12.05 -33.62
C SER A 69 -0.83 -11.87 -32.92
N ASN A 70 0.29 -12.16 -33.59
CA ASN A 70 1.66 -11.98 -33.07
C ASN A 70 1.87 -12.36 -31.59
N THR A 71 1.51 -13.60 -31.24
CA THR A 71 1.45 -14.02 -29.84
C THR A 71 2.83 -14.14 -29.21
N GLU A 72 3.05 -13.38 -28.14
CA GLU A 72 4.20 -13.45 -27.26
C GLU A 72 3.96 -14.41 -26.08
N TRP A 73 4.88 -14.45 -25.11
CA TRP A 73 4.79 -15.32 -23.93
C TRP A 73 3.50 -15.12 -23.10
N GLY A 74 2.97 -13.90 -23.07
CA GLY A 74 1.77 -13.52 -22.33
C GLY A 74 2.09 -12.89 -20.97
N TYR A 75 1.22 -13.13 -19.99
CA TYR A 75 1.35 -12.56 -18.65
C TYR A 75 1.19 -13.62 -17.56
N LYS A 76 1.88 -13.41 -16.45
CA LYS A 76 1.68 -14.13 -15.20
C LYS A 76 1.99 -13.20 -14.05
N PHE A 77 1.10 -13.20 -13.06
CA PHE A 77 1.28 -12.42 -11.85
C PHE A 77 0.90 -13.21 -10.61
N THR A 78 1.50 -12.85 -9.49
CA THR A 78 1.16 -13.38 -8.17
C THR A 78 0.56 -12.25 -7.34
N VAL A 79 -0.58 -12.51 -6.71
CA VAL A 79 -1.24 -11.57 -5.80
C VAL A 79 -1.00 -12.05 -4.37
N THR A 80 -0.38 -11.20 -3.54
CA THR A 80 -0.19 -11.47 -2.12
C THR A 80 -0.97 -10.47 -1.29
N ALA A 81 -1.79 -10.96 -0.35
CA ALA A 81 -2.49 -10.10 0.59
C ALA A 81 -1.51 -9.45 1.57
N GLY A 82 -1.50 -8.13 1.57
CA GLY A 82 -0.82 -7.31 2.54
C GLY A 82 -1.75 -6.92 3.68
N HIS A 83 -1.30 -7.15 4.91
CA HIS A 83 -1.93 -6.58 6.09
C HIS A 83 -0.91 -5.66 6.72
N LEU A 84 -1.05 -4.35 6.52
CA LEU A 84 -0.40 -3.43 7.45
C LEU A 84 -0.94 -3.78 8.84
N GLY A 85 -0.09 -4.34 9.70
CA GLY A 85 -0.51 -4.68 11.05
C GLY A 85 -1.05 -3.44 11.74
N ARG A 86 -2.02 -3.57 12.65
CA ARG A 86 -2.64 -2.43 13.38
C ARG A 86 -1.62 -1.42 13.90
N PHE A 87 -0.45 -1.92 14.30
CA PHE A 87 0.68 -1.09 14.71
C PHE A 87 1.20 -0.16 13.59
N GLN A 88 1.48 -0.68 12.39
CA GLN A 88 2.10 0.09 11.32
C GLN A 88 1.14 1.15 10.78
N THR A 89 -0.14 0.82 10.59
CA THR A 89 -1.16 1.81 10.21
C THR A 89 -1.30 2.91 11.26
N GLY A 90 -1.41 2.52 12.55
CA GLY A 90 -1.49 3.49 13.64
C GLY A 90 -0.25 4.39 13.74
N PHE A 91 0.93 3.82 13.48
CA PHE A 91 2.18 4.55 13.45
C PHE A 91 2.20 5.61 12.33
N GLU A 92 1.88 5.24 11.08
CA GLU A 92 1.93 6.20 9.96
C GLU A 92 0.88 7.31 10.11
N ILE A 93 -0.34 6.98 10.54
CA ILE A 93 -1.39 7.99 10.80
C ILE A 93 -0.94 8.98 11.86
N LEU A 94 -0.48 8.50 13.02
CA LEU A 94 -0.08 9.38 14.11
C LEU A 94 1.17 10.19 13.76
N LYS A 95 2.13 9.60 13.02
CA LYS A 95 3.30 10.31 12.51
C LYS A 95 2.91 11.46 11.58
N GLN A 96 1.96 11.23 10.68
CA GLN A 96 1.46 12.26 9.76
C GLN A 96 0.75 13.37 10.54
N MET A 97 -0.14 13.03 11.47
CA MET A 97 -0.84 14.00 12.33
C MET A 97 0.13 14.86 13.15
N LEU A 98 1.20 14.27 13.70
CA LEU A 98 2.24 14.98 14.46
C LEU A 98 3.23 15.76 13.58
N SER A 99 3.11 15.68 12.25
CA SER A 99 3.95 16.44 11.31
C SER A 99 3.20 17.61 10.69
N GLU A 100 1.88 17.69 10.87
CA GLU A 100 1.03 18.76 10.37
C GLU A 100 0.80 19.82 11.46
N GLU A 101 1.50 20.97 11.36
CA GLU A 101 1.44 22.05 12.36
C GLU A 101 0.03 22.57 12.63
N ARG A 102 -0.83 22.57 11.61
CA ARG A 102 -2.24 22.99 11.73
C ARG A 102 -3.08 22.04 12.59
N VAL A 103 -2.69 20.77 12.68
CA VAL A 103 -3.44 19.73 13.40
C VAL A 103 -3.00 19.64 14.86
N ILE A 104 -1.71 19.86 15.14
CA ILE A 104 -1.11 19.76 16.49
C ILE A 104 -1.90 20.49 17.59
N PRO A 105 -2.42 21.72 17.41
CA PRO A 105 -3.21 22.43 18.42
C PRO A 105 -4.46 21.67 18.87
N HIS A 106 -5.06 20.90 17.96
CA HIS A 106 -6.31 20.19 18.17
C HIS A 106 -6.13 18.76 18.69
N LEU A 107 -4.89 18.25 18.72
CA LEU A 107 -4.62 16.91 19.21
C LEU A 107 -4.58 16.87 20.75
N PRO A 108 -5.21 15.88 21.40
CA PRO A 108 -5.12 15.68 22.84
C PRO A 108 -3.77 15.03 23.21
N LEU A 109 -2.66 15.77 23.05
CA LEU A 109 -1.29 15.26 23.18
C LEU A 109 -1.03 14.52 24.50
N ALA A 110 -1.60 14.98 25.62
CA ALA A 110 -1.45 14.31 26.91
C ALA A 110 -2.05 12.90 26.93
N ARG A 111 -3.23 12.70 26.33
CA ARG A 111 -3.86 11.36 26.23
C ARG A 111 -3.12 10.48 25.22
N ILE A 112 -2.73 11.05 24.09
CA ILE A 112 -1.95 10.33 23.07
C ILE A 112 -0.63 9.84 23.66
N TRP A 113 0.04 10.68 24.46
CA TRP A 113 1.25 10.31 25.19
C TRP A 113 1.04 9.08 26.08
N GLU A 114 0.02 9.12 26.95
CA GLU A 114 -0.31 8.00 27.84
C GLU A 114 -0.53 6.69 27.07
N TRP A 115 -1.32 6.75 25.99
CA TRP A 115 -1.56 5.60 25.13
C TRP A 115 -0.27 5.11 24.46
N GLN A 116 0.54 6.03 23.94
CA GLN A 116 1.76 5.70 23.22
C GLN A 116 2.84 5.11 24.14
N VAL A 117 2.91 5.52 25.41
CA VAL A 117 3.73 4.86 26.44
C VAL A 117 3.26 3.42 26.63
N GLY A 118 1.94 3.20 26.77
CA GLY A 118 1.37 1.86 26.86
C GLY A 118 1.70 0.98 25.64
N VAL A 119 1.69 1.56 24.44
CA VAL A 119 2.13 0.88 23.20
C VAL A 119 3.61 0.55 23.27
N ALA A 120 4.49 1.51 23.59
CA ALA A 120 5.94 1.30 23.65
C ALA A 120 6.35 0.20 24.64
N CYS A 121 5.65 0.09 25.78
CA CYS A 121 5.88 -0.98 26.76
C CYS A 121 5.52 -2.38 26.24
N ARG A 122 4.53 -2.49 25.33
CA ARG A 122 4.02 -3.75 24.80
C ARG A 122 4.67 -4.20 23.49
N GLN A 123 5.25 -3.27 22.72
CA GLN A 123 5.94 -3.60 21.47
C GLN A 123 7.39 -4.06 21.72
N THR A 124 7.97 -4.77 20.76
CA THR A 124 9.37 -5.23 20.79
C THR A 124 10.11 -4.87 19.49
N GLY A 125 11.44 -4.91 19.52
CA GLY A 125 12.28 -4.66 18.34
C GLY A 125 11.96 -3.34 17.63
N HIS A 126 11.83 -3.39 16.30
CA HIS A 126 11.60 -2.21 15.46
C HIS A 126 10.28 -1.49 15.76
N GLN A 127 9.23 -2.22 16.17
CA GLN A 127 7.96 -1.60 16.54
C GLN A 127 8.09 -0.78 17.82
N ARG A 128 8.90 -1.23 18.78
CA ARG A 128 9.22 -0.41 19.97
C ARG A 128 9.96 0.87 19.59
N LEU A 129 10.93 0.79 18.68
CA LEU A 129 11.68 1.97 18.21
C LEU A 129 10.76 2.99 17.52
N LYS A 130 9.84 2.53 16.68
CA LYS A 130 8.79 3.37 16.07
C LYS A 130 7.87 4.00 17.11
N ALA A 131 7.49 3.26 18.15
CA ALA A 131 6.69 3.80 19.24
C ALA A 131 7.43 4.88 20.04
N ILE A 132 8.72 4.68 20.33
CA ILE A 132 9.59 5.66 20.99
C ILE A 132 9.78 6.91 20.11
N HIS A 133 9.94 6.74 18.80
CA HIS A 133 10.03 7.86 17.86
C HIS A 133 8.80 8.79 17.95
N LEU A 134 7.59 8.23 18.02
CA LEU A 134 6.37 9.02 18.19
C LEU A 134 6.33 9.75 19.54
N LEU A 135 6.79 9.11 20.62
CA LEU A 135 6.93 9.79 21.93
C LEU A 135 7.85 11.01 21.82
N LEU A 136 9.03 10.86 21.22
CA LEU A 136 9.98 11.96 21.03
C LEU A 136 9.37 13.10 20.21
N LYS A 137 8.62 12.77 19.14
CA LYS A 137 7.87 13.73 18.33
C LYS A 137 6.85 14.50 19.17
N ILE A 138 6.10 13.83 20.05
CA ILE A 138 5.13 14.50 20.94
C ILE A 138 5.82 15.48 21.90
N VAL A 139 6.99 15.13 22.45
CA VAL A 139 7.77 16.05 23.30
C VAL A 139 8.20 17.28 22.51
N GLN A 140 8.71 17.10 21.30
CA GLN A 140 9.12 18.20 20.43
C GLN A 140 7.94 19.14 20.08
N CYS A 141 6.78 18.58 19.71
CA CYS A 141 5.58 19.37 19.45
C CYS A 141 5.10 20.15 20.70
N SER A 142 5.36 19.63 21.90
CA SER A 142 4.98 20.29 23.15
C SER A 142 5.95 21.41 23.54
N ALA A 143 7.23 21.30 23.14
CA ALA A 143 8.26 22.31 23.40
C ALA A 143 8.23 23.49 22.41
N GLN A 144 7.53 23.34 21.28
CA GLN A 144 7.33 24.37 20.25
C GLN A 144 6.05 25.21 20.43
N ARG A 145 5.24 24.90 21.44
CA ARG A 145 4.11 25.74 21.88
C ARG A 145 4.60 26.78 22.87
#